data_AF-J0N415-F1
#
_entry.id   AF-J0N415-F1
#
_cell.length_a   1.000
_cell.length_b   1.000
_cell.length_c   1.000
_cell.angle_alpha   90.00
_cell.angle_beta   90.00
_cell.angle_gamma   90.00
#
_symmetry.space_group_name_H-M   'P 1'
#
loop_
_entity.id
_entity.type
_entity.pdbx_description
1 polymer ?
#
loop_
_entity_poly.entity_id
_entity_poly.type
_entity_poly.pdbx_seq_one_letter_code
_entity_poly.pdbx_strand_id
1 'polypeptide(L)'
;MKYKTIEELQITIDEYFKACESEILKGEDSQPIFNKFGQPVIINQKPPTVTGLALALGFTSRQVLLNYQAKKQFVDTVTHAKSRYEDYAESRLSDRDGTMGAKFKPC
;
A
#
# COMPACT_ATOMS: atom_id res chain seq x y z
N MET A 1 18.59 -14.09 -7.36
CA MET A 1 17.31 -13.42 -7.68
C MET A 1 16.25 -14.03 -6.78
N LYS A 2 15.40 -13.22 -6.13
CA LYS A 2 14.36 -13.73 -5.23
C LYS A 2 13.16 -14.29 -6.00
N TYR A 3 12.76 -13.61 -7.07
CA TYR A 3 11.67 -14.05 -7.95
C TYR A 3 12.23 -14.48 -9.29
N LYS A 4 11.70 -15.57 -9.84
CA LYS A 4 12.11 -16.12 -11.15
C LYS A 4 11.02 -15.95 -12.20
N THR A 5 9.75 -15.92 -11.79
CA THR A 5 8.62 -15.76 -12.69
C THR A 5 7.84 -14.49 -12.40
N ILE A 6 7.04 -14.07 -13.36
CA ILE A 6 6.20 -12.88 -13.27
C ILE A 6 5.02 -13.16 -12.34
N GLU A 7 4.48 -14.38 -12.37
CA GLU A 7 3.31 -14.76 -11.58
C GLU A 7 3.61 -14.70 -10.07
N GLU A 8 4.76 -15.22 -9.64
CA GLU A 8 5.18 -15.18 -8.22
C GLU A 8 5.28 -13.73 -7.73
N LEU A 9 5.87 -12.85 -8.54
CA LEU A 9 6.02 -11.43 -8.21
C LEU A 9 4.66 -10.74 -8.10
N GLN A 10 3.76 -11.01 -9.05
CA GLN A 10 2.42 -10.43 -9.09
C GLN A 10 1.59 -10.86 -7.87
N ILE A 11 1.65 -12.14 -7.48
CA ILE A 11 0.94 -12.66 -6.29
C ILE A 11 1.38 -11.89 -5.04
N THR A 12 2.69 -11.74 -4.80
CA THR A 12 3.17 -11.02 -3.61
C THR A 12 2.81 -9.52 -3.66
N ILE A 13 2.82 -8.91 -4.85
CA ILE A 13 2.36 -7.52 -5.03
C ILE A 13 0.89 -7.39 -4.62
N ASP A 14 0.03 -8.30 -5.09
CA ASP A 14 -1.40 -8.26 -4.79
C ASP A 14 -1.70 -8.53 -3.32
N GLU A 15 -0.98 -9.47 -2.69
CA GLU A 15 -1.04 -9.71 -1.25
C GLU A 15 -0.65 -8.46 -0.45
N TYR A 16 0.40 -7.74 -0.88
CA TYR A 16 0.81 -6.50 -0.23
C TYR A 16 -0.27 -5.41 -0.30
N PHE A 17 -0.86 -5.20 -1.48
CA PHE A 17 -1.91 -4.19 -1.64
C PHE A 17 -3.18 -4.58 -0.89
N LYS A 18 -3.56 -5.86 -0.90
CA LYS A 18 -4.69 -6.37 -0.10
C LYS A 18 -4.47 -6.13 1.40
N ALA A 19 -3.24 -6.29 1.89
CA ALA A 19 -2.91 -5.97 3.27
C ALA A 19 -2.92 -4.46 3.59
N CYS A 20 -2.93 -3.59 2.58
CA CYS A 20 -3.10 -2.15 2.72
C CYS A 20 -4.56 -1.70 2.59
N GLU A 21 -5.47 -2.57 2.19
CA GLU A 21 -6.89 -2.24 2.06
C GLU A 21 -7.53 -2.05 3.44
N SER A 22 -8.32 -0.99 3.54
CA SER A 22 -9.04 -0.67 4.77
C SER A 22 -10.26 -1.58 4.91
N GLU A 23 -10.50 -2.08 6.11
CA GLU A 23 -11.67 -2.91 6.40
C GLU A 23 -12.47 -2.34 7.58
N ILE A 24 -13.78 -2.57 7.55
CA ILE A 24 -14.66 -2.20 8.67
C ILE A 24 -14.46 -3.23 9.77
N LEU A 25 -14.13 -2.76 10.97
CA LEU A 25 -14.02 -3.59 12.15
C LEU A 25 -15.41 -4.17 12.47
N LYS A 26 -15.52 -5.49 12.39
CA LYS A 26 -16.73 -6.23 12.76
C LYS A 26 -16.54 -6.88 14.13
N GLY A 27 -17.58 -6.84 14.96
CA GLY A 27 -17.63 -7.59 16.21
C GLY A 27 -17.89 -9.08 15.98
N GLU A 28 -18.02 -9.84 17.08
CA GLU A 28 -18.26 -11.29 17.06
C GLU A 28 -19.50 -11.69 16.24
N ASP A 29 -20.52 -10.82 16.20
CA ASP A 29 -21.77 -11.03 15.47
C ASP A 29 -21.71 -10.61 13.98
N SER A 30 -20.52 -10.37 13.43
CA SER A 30 -20.31 -9.80 12.08
C SER A 30 -20.94 -8.41 11.85
N GLN A 31 -21.40 -7.75 12.91
CA GLN A 31 -21.92 -6.38 12.87
C GLN A 31 -20.78 -5.36 12.94
N PRO A 32 -20.86 -4.25 12.19
CA PRO A 32 -19.85 -3.20 12.23
C PRO A 32 -19.81 -2.53 13.61
N ILE A 33 -18.61 -2.36 14.17
CA ILE A 33 -18.39 -1.62 15.41
C ILE A 33 -18.35 -0.13 15.07
N PHE A 34 -19.14 0.67 15.80
CA PHE A 34 -19.19 2.12 15.64
C PHE A 34 -18.34 2.83 16.68
N ASN A 35 -17.74 3.96 16.30
CA ASN A 35 -17.07 4.86 17.22
C ASN A 35 -18.09 5.67 18.05
N LYS A 36 -17.59 6.48 18.99
CA LYS A 36 -18.41 7.36 19.83
C LYS A 36 -19.27 8.39 19.08
N PHE A 37 -19.06 8.56 17.77
CA PHE A 37 -19.78 9.47 16.90
C PHE A 37 -20.75 8.74 15.94
N GLY A 38 -20.96 7.43 16.12
CA GLY A 38 -21.87 6.63 15.30
C GLY A 38 -21.33 6.31 13.90
N GLN A 39 -20.03 6.46 13.66
CA GLN A 39 -19.38 6.08 12.39
C GLN A 39 -18.69 4.72 12.52
N PRO A 40 -18.70 3.85 11.49
CA PRO A 40 -18.03 2.56 11.55
C PRO A 40 -16.52 2.74 11.74
N VAL A 41 -15.92 1.92 12.61
CA VAL A 41 -14.48 1.92 12.87
C VAL A 41 -13.79 1.23 11.70
N ILE A 42 -12.97 1.97 10.97
CA ILE A 42 -12.18 1.47 9.84
C ILE A 42 -10.76 1.20 10.32
N ILE A 43 -10.31 -0.06 10.22
CA ILE A 43 -8.96 -0.51 10.58
C ILE A 43 -8.11 -0.78 9.33
N ASN A 44 -6.81 -1.02 9.52
CA ASN A 44 -5.85 -1.36 8.45
C ASN A 44 -5.72 -0.31 7.34
N GLN A 45 -6.01 0.97 7.65
CA GLN A 45 -5.76 2.12 6.77
C GLN A 45 -4.26 2.45 6.63
N LYS A 46 -3.47 1.47 6.21
CA LYS A 46 -2.04 1.66 5.99
C LYS A 46 -1.82 2.15 4.57
N PRO A 47 -1.29 3.37 4.36
CA PRO A 47 -1.00 3.84 3.02
C PRO A 47 0.07 2.94 2.37
N PRO A 48 -0.15 2.43 1.15
CA PRO A 48 0.89 1.73 0.41
C PRO A 48 2.07 2.68 0.16
N THR A 49 3.29 2.14 0.14
CA THR A 49 4.49 2.90 -0.19
C THR A 49 5.45 2.04 -1.01
N VAL A 50 6.26 2.65 -1.87
CA VAL A 50 7.28 1.93 -2.64
C VAL A 50 8.27 1.19 -1.72
N THR A 51 8.57 1.76 -0.55
CA THR A 51 9.45 1.11 0.43
C THR A 51 8.74 -0.07 1.12
N GLY A 52 7.46 0.09 1.49
CA GLY A 52 6.65 -0.99 2.04
C GLY A 52 6.51 -2.17 1.08
N LEU A 53 6.32 -1.90 -0.21
CA LEU A 53 6.30 -2.92 -1.25
C LEU A 53 7.64 -3.66 -1.34
N ALA A 54 8.76 -2.92 -1.35
CA ALA A 54 10.09 -3.55 -1.38
C ALA A 54 10.32 -4.46 -0.16
N LEU A 55 9.86 -4.04 1.03
CA LEU A 55 9.93 -4.86 2.25
C LEU A 55 9.04 -6.10 2.18
N ALA A 56 7.82 -5.98 1.65
CA ALA A 56 6.89 -7.09 1.47
C ALA A 56 7.42 -8.14 0.48
N LEU A 57 8.10 -7.70 -0.58
CA LEU A 57 8.84 -8.54 -1.52
C LEU A 57 10.13 -9.14 -0.92
N GLY A 58 10.43 -8.82 0.35
CA GLY A 58 11.62 -9.26 1.06
C GLY A 58 12.92 -8.71 0.46
N PHE A 59 12.88 -7.57 -0.22
CA PHE A 59 14.07 -6.90 -0.71
C PHE A 59 14.77 -6.13 0.41
N THR A 60 16.09 -6.02 0.30
CA THR A 60 16.91 -5.31 1.29
C THR A 60 16.76 -3.79 1.19
N SER A 61 16.35 -3.26 0.04
CA SER A 61 16.15 -1.83 -0.16
C SER A 61 15.23 -1.53 -1.35
N ARG A 62 14.73 -0.29 -1.42
CA ARG A 62 14.02 0.24 -2.60
C ARG A 62 14.85 0.12 -3.88
N GLN A 63 16.18 0.24 -3.80
CA GLN A 63 17.06 0.16 -4.97
C GLN A 63 16.94 -1.20 -5.67
N VAL A 64 16.76 -2.28 -4.91
CA VAL A 64 16.59 -3.62 -5.49
C VAL A 64 15.31 -3.68 -6.33
N LEU A 65 14.21 -3.06 -5.88
CA LEU A 65 12.97 -2.98 -6.66
C LEU A 65 13.19 -2.26 -8.01
N LEU A 66 13.93 -1.15 -8.02
CA LEU A 66 14.28 -0.42 -9.25
C LEU A 66 15.19 -1.24 -10.18
N ASN A 67 16.10 -2.03 -9.62
CA ASN A 67 16.93 -2.94 -10.41
C ASN A 67 16.11 -4.06 -11.06
N TYR A 68 14.95 -4.45 -10.50
CA TYR A 68 14.02 -5.36 -11.18
C TYR A 68 13.25 -4.65 -12.29
N GLN A 69 12.86 -3.39 -12.10
CA GLN A 69 12.22 -2.58 -13.14
C GLN A 69 13.12 -2.47 -14.40
N ALA A 70 14.44 -2.40 -14.23
CA ALA A 70 15.39 -2.34 -15.35
C ALA A 70 15.45 -3.64 -16.20
N LYS A 71 14.88 -4.74 -15.73
CA LYS A 71 14.85 -6.02 -16.46
C LYS A 71 13.60 -6.08 -17.32
N LYS A 72 13.78 -6.33 -18.62
CA LYS A 72 12.67 -6.45 -19.60
C LYS A 72 11.56 -7.42 -19.17
N GLN A 73 11.90 -8.49 -18.44
CA GLN A 73 10.91 -9.47 -17.98
C GLN A 73 9.96 -8.92 -16.90
N PHE A 74 10.41 -7.98 -16.07
CA PHE A 74 9.65 -7.52 -14.89
C PHE A 74 9.24 -6.05 -14.97
N VAL A 75 9.63 -5.34 -16.03
CA VAL A 75 9.40 -3.90 -16.19
C VAL A 75 7.92 -3.56 -16.11
N ASP A 76 7.05 -4.30 -16.80
CA ASP A 76 5.63 -4.02 -16.86
C ASP A 76 4.96 -4.24 -15.49
N THR A 77 5.27 -5.37 -14.85
CA THR A 77 4.74 -5.73 -13.52
C THR A 77 5.13 -4.71 -12.45
N VAL A 78 6.42 -4.31 -12.41
CA VAL A 78 6.91 -3.33 -11.42
C VAL A 78 6.36 -1.94 -11.72
N THR A 79 6.24 -1.56 -12.99
CA THR A 79 5.68 -0.25 -13.38
C THR A 79 4.20 -0.17 -13.01
N HIS A 80 3.41 -1.20 -13.31
CA HIS A 80 2.01 -1.29 -12.91
C HIS A 80 1.83 -1.19 -11.38
N ALA A 81 2.66 -1.91 -10.61
CA ALA A 81 2.63 -1.83 -9.15
C ALA A 81 2.94 -0.42 -8.62
N LYS A 82 3.85 0.33 -9.28
CA LYS A 82 4.13 1.72 -8.93
C LYS A 82 2.96 2.64 -9.27
N SER A 83 2.31 2.46 -10.41
CA SER A 83 1.13 3.25 -10.78
C SER A 83 -0.02 3.08 -9.78
N ARG A 84 -0.21 1.89 -9.18
CA ARG A 84 -1.17 1.70 -8.08
C ARG A 84 -0.84 2.54 -6.84
N TYR A 85 0.45 2.70 -6.54
CA TYR A 85 0.89 3.58 -5.46
C TYR A 85 0.68 5.06 -5.81
N GLU A 86 1.00 5.45 -7.05
CA GLU A 86 0.82 6.81 -7.55
C GLU A 86 -0.66 7.21 -7.48
N ASP A 87 -1.57 6.36 -7.98
CA ASP A 87 -3.03 6.57 -7.91
C ASP A 87 -3.53 6.74 -6.46
N TYR A 88 -3.05 5.89 -5.53
CA TYR A 88 -3.37 6.04 -4.11
C TYR A 88 -2.87 7.38 -3.54
N ALA A 89 -1.62 7.75 -3.85
CA ALA A 89 -1.02 8.99 -3.37
C ALA A 89 -1.73 10.23 -3.94
N GLU A 90 -2.08 10.20 -5.23
CA GLU A 90 -2.83 11.26 -5.93
C GLU A 90 -4.24 11.42 -5.36
N SER A 91 -4.95 10.32 -5.13
CA SER A 91 -6.27 10.32 -4.48
C SER A 91 -6.20 10.93 -3.09
N ARG A 92 -5.21 10.52 -2.27
CA ARG A 92 -5.01 11.06 -0.93
C ARG A 92 -4.61 12.54 -0.92
N LEU A 93 -3.84 13.00 -1.89
CA LEU A 93 -3.51 14.42 -2.03
C LEU A 93 -4.74 15.26 -2.41
N SER A 94 -5.63 14.68 -3.21
CA SER A 94 -6.85 15.35 -3.70
C SER A 94 -7.94 15.43 -2.61
N ASP A 95 -7.94 14.51 -1.65
CA ASP A 95 -8.86 14.54 -0.51
C ASP A 95 -8.64 15.77 0.39
N ARG A 96 -9.74 16.39 0.82
CA ARG A 96 -9.72 17.66 1.60
C ARG A 96 -8.85 17.58 2.86
N ASP A 97 -8.78 16.41 3.50
CA ASP A 97 -7.95 16.15 4.68
C ASP A 97 -6.46 15.88 4.36
N GLY A 98 -6.11 15.59 3.11
CA GLY A 98 -4.73 15.34 2.67
C GLY A 98 -3.91 16.60 2.37
N THR A 99 -4.56 17.76 2.29
CA THR A 99 -3.94 19.06 1.97
C THR A 99 -3.17 19.67 3.15
N MET A 100 -3.24 19.08 4.34
CA MET A 100 -2.50 19.53 5.51
C MET A 100 -1.16 18.77 5.57
N GLY A 101 -0.09 19.38 5.05
CA GLY A 101 1.27 18.82 5.10
C GLY A 101 1.76 18.52 6.53
N ALA A 102 3.04 18.12 6.66
CA ALA A 102 3.61 17.76 7.96
C ALA A 102 3.48 18.92 8.98
N LYS A 103 2.61 18.75 9.99
CA LYS A 103 2.47 19.70 11.10
C LYS A 103 3.50 19.38 12.17
N PHE A 104 4.54 20.19 12.27
CA PHE A 104 5.47 20.15 13.40
C PHE A 104 4.84 20.92 14.56
N LYS A 105 4.60 20.23 15.69
CA LYS A 105 4.22 20.91 16.93
C LYS A 105 5.49 21.46 17.58
N PRO A 106 5.63 22.77 17.78
CA PRO A 106 6.70 23.29 18.62
C PRO A 106 6.49 22.78 20.06
N CYS A 107 7.58 22.33 20.68
CA CYS A 107 7.62 21.88 22.07
C CYS A 107 7.25 23.00 23.05
#